data_AF-A0A1V6DE68-F1
#
_entry.id   AF-A0A1V6DE68-F1
#
_cell.length_a   1.000
_cell.length_b   1.000
_cell.length_c   1.000
_cell.angle_alpha   90.00
_cell.angle_beta   90.00
_cell.angle_gamma   90.00
#
_symmetry.space_group_name_H-M   'P 1'
#
loop_
_entity.id
_entity.type
_entity.pdbx_description
1 polymer ?
#
loop_
_entity_poly.entity_id
_entity_poly.type
_entity_poly.pdbx_seq_one_letter_code
_entity_poly.pdbx_strand_id
1 'polypeptide(L)'
;MISRPRCALAMLLALSILPSAALAARSVTHHGITWTFDKDYPAGQFVTGDYWVVGPVTIVKISTDLHDAAFRPGPDDDGSMVNPGTNELQGYDGSLNSYRAELNAARPGGKGISADNPLVLKPHTSLVSMVSWLYTSPAHKEPGTPGFNGTTKAPRPVTRSGAILTVLPAAAPAGSFRPPYCGADKTVRFNVKDLDRSQLLNLVPPPGTPDPREQARRMSRPWIDHVHEYAGAMVHPSENMPNYGRDMAHIVGHLSLLVHLDLAKLPGAPDKSELVVPLVQYGIDSAGIADAGGGWPANGGHSLGRKWPILFAGAMLKDRHMLAVGTWKTRFQDDEQTFYVTKESVRITHSPKWKPDSRAQDKAPYEAADIGLPDWGIRHAYQPEADNRGWRTPYRDINGSAIPAFALAAGLMGRRKDWNHEPYFDYAVRHMAESRKLGQTKGTNAPSPFIHAMWDLYHLQAGLTAKPK
;
A
#
# COMPACT_ATOMS: atom_id res chain seq x y z
N MET A 1 -3.00 -19.90 60.05
CA MET A 1 -2.38 -19.14 58.95
C MET A 1 -3.43 -18.94 57.88
N ILE A 2 -4.02 -17.73 57.83
CA ILE A 2 -5.15 -17.38 56.95
C ILE A 2 -4.56 -16.54 55.81
N SER A 3 -4.56 -17.08 54.59
CA SER A 3 -4.08 -16.38 53.40
C SER A 3 -5.19 -15.52 52.80
N ARG A 4 -4.98 -14.20 52.80
CA ARG A 4 -5.84 -13.21 52.13
C ARG A 4 -5.73 -13.33 50.60
N PRO A 5 -6.82 -13.18 49.83
CA PRO A 5 -6.72 -13.01 48.39
C PRO A 5 -6.32 -11.55 48.07
N ARG A 6 -5.34 -11.38 47.18
CA ARG A 6 -4.96 -10.08 46.62
C ARG A 6 -5.92 -9.74 45.48
N CYS A 7 -6.79 -8.75 45.68
CA CYS A 7 -7.49 -8.08 44.58
C CYS A 7 -6.46 -7.31 43.74
N ALA A 8 -6.22 -7.77 42.51
CA ALA A 8 -5.52 -6.99 41.49
C ALA A 8 -6.56 -6.08 40.81
N LEU A 9 -6.47 -4.79 41.08
CA LEU A 9 -7.26 -3.75 40.41
C LEU A 9 -6.67 -3.56 39.00
N ALA A 10 -7.37 -4.03 37.97
CA ALA A 10 -7.00 -3.76 36.58
C ALA A 10 -7.36 -2.31 36.23
N MET A 11 -6.36 -1.44 36.13
CA MET A 11 -6.52 -0.11 35.54
C MET A 11 -6.75 -0.27 34.04
N LEU A 12 -7.99 -0.05 33.59
CA LEU A 12 -8.27 0.24 32.19
C LEU A 12 -7.67 1.61 31.85
N LEU A 13 -6.53 1.64 31.16
CA LEU A 13 -6.16 2.80 30.35
C LEU A 13 -7.09 2.82 29.13
N ALA A 14 -8.19 3.54 29.23
CA ALA A 14 -8.86 4.03 28.05
C ALA A 14 -7.92 5.07 27.41
N LEU A 15 -7.38 4.78 26.22
CA LEU A 15 -6.79 5.81 25.38
C LEU A 15 -7.92 6.76 24.97
N SER A 16 -8.14 7.80 25.78
CA SER A 16 -8.93 8.95 25.37
C SER A 16 -8.18 9.59 24.20
N ILE A 17 -8.76 9.50 23.00
CA ILE A 17 -8.35 10.30 21.85
C ILE A 17 -8.63 11.76 22.24
N LEU A 18 -7.65 12.42 22.84
CA LEU A 18 -7.72 13.85 23.10
C LEU A 18 -7.85 14.56 21.74
N PRO A 19 -8.70 15.59 21.63
CA PRO A 19 -8.74 16.40 20.42
C PRO A 19 -7.33 16.92 20.14
N SER A 20 -6.81 16.67 18.93
CA SER A 20 -5.56 17.27 18.46
C SER A 20 -5.81 18.77 18.26
N ALA A 21 -5.72 19.54 19.34
CA ALA A 21 -5.79 20.98 19.30
C ALA A 21 -4.56 21.50 18.55
N ALA A 22 -4.75 22.57 17.76
CA ALA A 22 -3.64 23.26 17.14
C ALA A 22 -2.69 23.77 18.23
N LEU A 23 -1.44 23.32 18.22
CA LEU A 23 -0.40 23.79 19.12
C LEU A 23 0.62 24.58 18.32
N ALA A 24 1.07 25.71 18.86
CA ALA A 24 2.19 26.44 18.32
C ALA A 24 3.47 25.59 18.48
N ALA A 25 4.15 25.30 17.37
CA ALA A 25 5.35 24.47 17.36
C ALA A 25 6.41 25.06 16.44
N ARG A 26 7.67 25.11 16.93
CA ARG A 26 8.86 25.47 16.14
C ARG A 26 9.44 24.30 15.34
N SER A 27 9.05 23.09 15.67
CA SER A 27 9.43 21.89 14.94
C SER A 27 8.40 20.80 15.17
N VAL A 28 8.29 19.89 14.20
CA VAL A 28 7.52 18.65 14.36
C VAL A 28 8.39 17.46 13.96
N THR A 29 8.26 16.36 14.69
CA THR A 29 9.04 15.13 14.47
C THR A 29 8.07 13.98 14.23
N HIS A 30 8.28 13.26 13.13
CA HIS A 30 7.51 12.08 12.82
C HIS A 30 8.39 11.01 12.18
N HIS A 31 8.27 9.77 12.65
CA HIS A 31 9.02 8.62 12.11
C HIS A 31 10.54 8.86 11.97
N GLY A 32 11.16 9.52 12.96
CA GLY A 32 12.59 9.83 12.96
C GLY A 32 13.01 10.98 12.04
N ILE A 33 12.06 11.72 11.45
CA ILE A 33 12.31 12.91 10.63
C ILE A 33 11.78 14.13 11.37
N THR A 34 12.62 15.15 11.51
CA THR A 34 12.28 16.42 12.16
C THR A 34 12.35 17.56 11.16
N TRP A 35 11.24 18.27 10.97
CA TRP A 35 11.20 19.54 10.25
C TRP A 35 11.25 20.68 11.27
N THR A 36 12.25 21.55 11.15
CA THR A 36 12.42 22.74 11.99
C THR A 36 12.02 23.99 11.22
N PHE A 37 11.19 24.81 11.84
CA PHE A 37 10.67 26.05 11.28
C PHE A 37 11.46 27.27 11.79
N ASP A 38 11.37 28.39 11.07
CA ASP A 38 11.99 29.66 11.47
C ASP A 38 11.40 30.22 12.78
N LYS A 39 10.10 30.02 13.00
CA LYS A 39 9.33 30.43 14.18
C LYS A 39 8.26 29.40 14.55
N ASP A 40 7.45 29.70 15.56
CA ASP A 40 6.29 28.87 15.92
C ASP A 40 5.16 28.97 14.90
N TYR A 41 4.60 27.83 14.51
CA TYR A 41 3.42 27.70 13.65
C TYR A 41 2.34 26.86 14.32
N PRO A 42 1.04 27.16 14.08
CA PRO A 42 -0.03 26.24 14.47
C PRO A 42 0.13 24.91 13.73
N ALA A 43 0.27 23.83 14.48
CA ALA A 43 0.44 22.49 13.96
C ALA A 43 -0.44 21.50 14.74
N GLY A 44 -0.71 20.36 14.12
CA GLY A 44 -1.45 19.26 14.73
C GLY A 44 -1.35 18.00 13.88
N GLN A 45 -2.16 17.01 14.17
CA GLN A 45 -2.12 15.71 13.48
C GLN A 45 -3.46 15.38 12.82
N PHE A 46 -3.38 14.66 11.72
CA PHE A 46 -4.51 13.93 11.16
C PHE A 46 -4.80 12.68 11.99
N VAL A 47 -5.90 12.00 11.70
CA VAL A 47 -6.29 10.78 12.42
C VAL A 47 -5.29 9.62 12.28
N THR A 48 -4.43 9.67 11.26
CA THR A 48 -3.33 8.71 11.07
C THR A 48 -2.07 9.04 11.88
N GLY A 49 -2.02 10.21 12.53
CA GLY A 49 -0.82 10.72 13.20
C GLY A 49 0.11 11.55 12.32
N ASP A 50 -0.09 11.54 10.99
CA ASP A 50 0.63 12.43 10.07
C ASP A 50 0.41 13.90 10.46
N TYR A 51 1.44 14.74 10.31
CA TYR A 51 1.37 16.14 10.74
C TYR A 51 0.80 17.06 9.67
N TRP A 52 0.04 18.06 10.12
CA TRP A 52 -0.22 19.28 9.37
C TRP A 52 0.35 20.52 10.08
N VAL A 53 0.63 21.55 9.29
CA VAL A 53 1.04 22.88 9.77
C VAL A 53 0.28 23.96 8.99
N VAL A 54 -0.14 25.03 9.68
CA VAL A 54 -0.81 26.16 9.04
C VAL A 54 0.24 27.06 8.37
N GLY A 55 0.19 27.13 7.05
CA GLY A 55 1.16 27.85 6.24
C GLY A 55 0.73 29.26 5.82
N PRO A 56 1.59 29.97 5.06
CA PRO A 56 2.88 29.50 4.53
C PRO A 56 3.90 29.21 5.65
N VAL A 57 4.72 28.18 5.48
CA VAL A 57 5.73 27.75 6.46
C VAL A 57 7.14 27.84 5.87
N THR A 58 8.10 28.28 6.68
CA THR A 58 9.51 28.36 6.31
C THR A 58 10.27 27.27 7.07
N ILE A 59 10.76 26.26 6.36
CA ILE A 59 11.59 25.19 6.92
C ILE A 59 13.06 25.61 6.81
N VAL A 60 13.74 25.65 7.95
CA VAL A 60 15.16 26.05 8.06
C VAL A 60 16.09 24.88 8.39
N LYS A 61 15.54 23.70 8.68
CA LYS A 61 16.30 22.45 8.83
C LYS A 61 15.38 21.24 8.67
N ILE A 62 15.89 20.21 7.99
CA ILE A 62 15.35 18.84 8.03
C ILE A 62 16.46 17.97 8.60
N SER A 63 16.17 17.14 9.61
CA SER A 63 17.16 16.25 10.21
C SER A 63 16.55 14.94 10.68
N THR A 64 17.40 13.94 10.85
CA THR A 64 17.05 12.63 11.39
C THR A 64 18.02 12.18 12.48
N ASP A 65 17.54 11.36 13.40
CA ASP A 65 18.31 10.65 14.42
C ASP A 65 18.47 9.15 14.11
N LEU A 66 18.04 8.72 12.91
CA LEU A 66 18.03 7.30 12.55
C LEU A 66 19.40 6.77 12.12
N HIS A 67 20.31 7.62 11.65
CA HIS A 67 21.60 7.16 11.15
C HIS A 67 22.49 6.61 12.25
N ASP A 68 23.24 5.57 11.90
CA ASP A 68 24.32 5.08 12.74
C ASP A 68 25.42 6.14 12.84
N ALA A 69 25.97 6.34 14.05
CA ALA A 69 26.95 7.38 14.32
C ALA A 69 28.26 7.23 13.52
N ALA A 70 28.53 6.07 12.92
CA ALA A 70 29.67 5.84 12.03
C ALA A 70 29.44 6.32 10.58
N PHE A 71 28.20 6.62 10.19
CA PHE A 71 27.83 7.02 8.83
C PHE A 71 27.37 8.48 8.79
N ARG A 72 27.59 9.15 7.66
CA ARG A 72 27.14 10.52 7.43
C ARG A 72 26.46 10.59 6.07
N PRO A 73 25.27 11.19 5.98
CA PRO A 73 24.58 11.34 4.71
C PRO A 73 25.39 12.26 3.79
N GLY A 74 25.46 11.88 2.52
CA GLY A 74 25.94 12.72 1.44
C GLY A 74 24.91 13.77 1.04
N PRO A 75 25.27 14.66 0.10
CA PRO A 75 24.37 15.71 -0.37
C PRO A 75 23.05 15.20 -0.98
N ASP A 76 23.07 14.03 -1.62
CA ASP A 76 21.93 13.48 -2.35
C ASP A 76 21.19 12.36 -1.58
N ASP A 77 21.56 12.14 -0.32
CA ASP A 77 20.83 11.29 0.62
C ASP A 77 19.74 12.11 1.34
N ASP A 78 18.81 11.42 2.00
CA ASP A 78 17.76 12.01 2.86
C ASP A 78 16.90 13.10 2.17
N GLY A 79 16.57 12.86 0.91
CA GLY A 79 15.88 13.83 0.10
C GLY A 79 14.40 14.00 0.46
N SER A 80 13.81 15.05 -0.11
CA SER A 80 12.39 15.36 0.07
C SER A 80 11.75 15.79 -1.25
N MET A 81 10.46 15.57 -1.43
CA MET A 81 9.71 16.00 -2.60
C MET A 81 8.45 16.76 -2.19
N VAL A 82 8.21 17.92 -2.82
CA VAL A 82 6.95 18.66 -2.68
C VAL A 82 5.95 18.11 -3.68
N ASN A 83 4.77 17.67 -3.20
CA ASN A 83 3.69 17.11 -4.01
C ASN A 83 4.22 16.12 -5.07
N PRO A 84 4.85 15.00 -4.68
CA PRO A 84 5.59 14.16 -5.59
C PRO A 84 4.76 13.73 -6.82
N GLY A 85 5.41 13.73 -7.99
CA GLY A 85 4.84 13.21 -9.23
C GLY A 85 4.76 11.68 -9.23
N THR A 86 4.24 11.09 -10.29
CA THR A 86 3.83 9.67 -10.32
C THR A 86 4.58 8.84 -11.36
N ASN A 87 5.72 9.34 -11.82
CA ASN A 87 6.59 8.65 -12.78
C ASN A 87 7.73 7.89 -12.05
N GLU A 88 8.75 7.48 -12.79
CA GLU A 88 9.89 6.72 -12.26
C GLU A 88 10.91 7.59 -11.50
N LEU A 89 10.81 8.92 -11.62
CA LEU A 89 11.80 9.88 -11.12
C LEU A 89 11.52 10.24 -9.66
N GLN A 90 12.59 10.49 -8.92
CA GLN A 90 12.53 10.74 -7.48
C GLN A 90 13.65 11.69 -7.02
N GLY A 91 13.43 12.36 -5.88
CA GLY A 91 14.38 13.30 -5.28
C GLY A 91 14.78 12.90 -3.85
N TYR A 92 14.68 11.62 -3.49
CA TYR A 92 14.92 11.07 -2.16
C TYR A 92 16.34 10.51 -1.97
N ASP A 93 16.89 9.80 -2.95
CA ASP A 93 18.16 9.08 -2.80
C ASP A 93 19.00 9.07 -4.08
N GLY A 94 20.21 9.63 -3.99
CA GLY A 94 21.14 9.83 -5.10
C GLY A 94 21.79 8.56 -5.67
N SER A 95 21.66 7.41 -5.01
CA SER A 95 22.30 6.16 -5.44
C SER A 95 21.60 5.50 -6.64
N LEU A 96 20.38 5.95 -6.97
CA LEU A 96 19.56 5.38 -8.03
C LEU A 96 19.60 6.24 -9.30
N ASN A 97 19.62 5.60 -10.47
CA ASN A 97 19.54 6.29 -11.78
C ASN A 97 18.25 7.11 -11.98
N SER A 98 17.21 6.84 -11.19
CA SER A 98 15.96 7.61 -11.15
C SER A 98 16.08 8.93 -10.40
N TYR A 99 17.17 9.16 -9.66
CA TYR A 99 17.37 10.39 -8.91
C TYR A 99 17.47 11.61 -9.80
N ARG A 100 16.83 12.70 -9.38
CA ARG A 100 16.87 14.01 -10.02
C ARG A 100 17.04 15.07 -8.94
N ALA A 101 18.18 15.78 -8.97
CA ALA A 101 18.50 16.79 -7.97
C ALA A 101 17.47 17.93 -7.93
N GLU A 102 16.86 18.26 -9.08
CA GLU A 102 15.80 19.26 -9.19
C GLU A 102 14.49 18.86 -8.51
N LEU A 103 14.30 17.57 -8.21
CA LEU A 103 13.16 17.06 -7.44
C LEU A 103 13.41 17.08 -5.92
N ASN A 104 14.69 17.17 -5.50
CA ASN A 104 15.06 17.17 -4.09
C ASN A 104 14.80 18.54 -3.44
N ALA A 105 13.60 18.71 -2.89
CA ALA A 105 13.16 19.88 -2.16
C ALA A 105 13.96 20.16 -0.88
N ALA A 106 14.71 19.17 -0.36
CA ALA A 106 15.65 19.41 0.75
C ALA A 106 16.89 20.22 0.32
N ARG A 107 16.97 20.57 -0.98
CA ARG A 107 18.09 21.32 -1.56
C ARG A 107 17.64 22.47 -2.48
N PRO A 108 16.92 23.48 -1.97
CA PRO A 108 16.52 24.62 -2.81
C PRO A 108 17.76 25.28 -3.43
N GLY A 109 17.76 25.42 -4.76
CA GLY A 109 18.91 25.93 -5.52
C GLY A 109 20.15 25.02 -5.49
N GLY A 110 20.01 23.72 -5.21
CA GLY A 110 21.10 22.74 -5.13
C GLY A 110 21.89 22.77 -3.82
N LYS A 111 21.53 23.66 -2.89
CA LYS A 111 22.19 23.83 -1.58
C LYS A 111 21.27 23.29 -0.48
N GLY A 112 21.84 22.69 0.56
CA GLY A 112 21.07 22.18 1.68
C GLY A 112 20.25 23.28 2.38
N ILE A 113 19.13 22.88 3.00
CA ILE A 113 18.29 23.79 3.78
C ILE A 113 19.08 24.36 4.98
N SER A 114 18.97 25.66 5.19
CA SER A 114 19.47 26.38 6.37
C SER A 114 18.63 27.63 6.63
N ALA A 115 18.96 28.41 7.67
CA ALA A 115 18.34 29.72 7.87
C ALA A 115 18.60 30.70 6.70
N ASP A 116 19.77 30.60 6.05
CA ASP A 116 20.17 31.44 4.90
C ASP A 116 19.71 30.88 3.55
N ASN A 117 19.26 29.61 3.53
CA ASN A 117 18.72 28.95 2.35
C ASN A 117 17.48 28.11 2.72
N PRO A 118 16.37 28.74 3.15
CA PRO A 118 15.21 28.03 3.65
C PRO A 118 14.35 27.43 2.53
N LEU A 119 13.57 26.40 2.87
CA LEU A 119 12.48 25.90 2.03
C LEU A 119 11.17 26.56 2.45
N VAL A 120 10.60 27.40 1.59
CA VAL A 120 9.30 28.05 1.83
C VAL A 120 8.19 27.24 1.16
N LEU A 121 7.25 26.74 1.95
CA LEU A 121 6.09 25.98 1.49
C LEU A 121 4.81 26.79 1.62
N LYS A 122 4.04 26.86 0.54
CA LYS A 122 2.72 27.51 0.52
C LYS A 122 1.65 26.57 1.07
N PRO A 123 0.52 27.10 1.58
CA PRO A 123 -0.68 26.29 1.79
C PRO A 123 -1.03 25.46 0.55
N HIS A 124 -1.69 24.33 0.78
CA HIS A 124 -2.01 23.32 -0.24
C HIS A 124 -0.78 22.60 -0.82
N THR A 125 0.18 22.29 0.03
CA THR A 125 1.32 21.44 -0.32
C THR A 125 1.47 20.28 0.66
N SER A 126 2.10 19.19 0.20
CA SER A 126 2.67 18.17 1.06
C SER A 126 4.17 18.07 0.78
N LEU A 127 4.96 17.93 1.83
CA LEU A 127 6.36 17.59 1.76
C LEU A 127 6.52 16.14 2.21
N VAL A 128 6.95 15.29 1.29
CA VAL A 128 7.34 13.91 1.60
C VAL A 128 8.85 13.91 1.83
N SER A 129 9.29 13.53 3.02
CA SER A 129 10.71 13.42 3.36
C SER A 129 11.05 11.97 3.62
N MET A 130 12.21 11.53 3.15
CA MET A 130 12.72 10.18 3.39
C MET A 130 14.10 10.22 4.03
N VAL A 131 14.42 9.17 4.76
CA VAL A 131 15.77 8.87 5.26
C VAL A 131 16.34 7.74 4.42
N SER A 132 17.55 7.89 3.93
CA SER A 132 18.27 6.88 3.17
C SER A 132 18.93 5.85 4.09
N TRP A 133 19.15 4.64 3.60
CA TRP A 133 20.15 3.74 4.17
C TRP A 133 21.53 4.17 3.68
N LEU A 134 22.47 4.41 4.60
CA LEU A 134 23.82 4.85 4.24
C LEU A 134 24.75 3.65 4.01
N TYR A 135 25.52 3.70 2.92
CA TYR A 135 26.48 2.66 2.55
C TYR A 135 27.50 3.16 1.54
N THR A 136 28.66 2.52 1.48
CA THR A 136 29.61 2.66 0.36
C THR A 136 29.88 1.34 -0.36
N SER A 137 29.51 0.20 0.25
CA SER A 137 29.55 -1.13 -0.37
C SER A 137 28.65 -2.10 0.41
N PRO A 138 28.37 -3.31 -0.11
CA PRO A 138 27.66 -4.34 0.66
C PRO A 138 28.35 -4.73 1.99
N ALA A 139 29.67 -4.54 2.09
CA ALA A 139 30.46 -4.83 3.29
C ALA A 139 30.58 -3.63 4.25
N HIS A 140 30.31 -2.41 3.77
CA HIS A 140 30.38 -1.18 4.55
C HIS A 140 29.08 -0.39 4.37
N LYS A 141 28.14 -0.67 5.27
CA LYS A 141 26.76 -0.20 5.26
C LYS A 141 26.22 -0.10 6.68
N GLU A 142 25.18 0.69 6.88
CA GLU A 142 24.51 0.77 8.17
C GLU A 142 23.96 -0.59 8.64
N PRO A 143 23.92 -0.84 9.95
CA PRO A 143 23.24 -2.00 10.50
C PRO A 143 21.77 -2.03 10.08
N GLY A 144 21.31 -3.17 9.56
CA GLY A 144 19.92 -3.34 9.11
C GLY A 144 19.66 -2.97 7.65
N THR A 145 20.64 -2.43 6.92
CA THR A 145 20.49 -2.13 5.48
C THR A 145 20.03 -3.38 4.69
N PRO A 146 18.95 -3.25 3.89
CA PRO A 146 18.39 -4.33 3.08
C PRO A 146 19.38 -5.03 2.15
N GLY A 147 18.94 -6.16 1.58
CA GLY A 147 19.70 -6.89 0.56
C GLY A 147 19.98 -6.03 -0.67
N PHE A 148 21.18 -6.14 -1.21
CA PHE A 148 21.59 -5.40 -2.40
C PHE A 148 21.02 -6.05 -3.66
N ASN A 149 20.48 -5.22 -4.55
CA ASN A 149 20.05 -5.65 -5.87
C ASN A 149 21.27 -5.86 -6.78
N GLY A 150 21.34 -7.00 -7.45
CA GLY A 150 22.48 -7.38 -8.29
C GLY A 150 22.68 -6.47 -9.52
N THR A 151 21.63 -5.81 -10.00
CA THR A 151 21.64 -4.91 -11.15
C THR A 151 22.00 -3.49 -10.74
N THR A 152 21.31 -2.91 -9.75
CA THR A 152 21.55 -1.51 -9.34
C THR A 152 22.75 -1.35 -8.43
N LYS A 153 23.26 -2.44 -7.84
CA LYS A 153 24.31 -2.42 -6.80
C LYS A 153 23.95 -1.55 -5.58
N ALA A 154 22.67 -1.30 -5.38
CA ALA A 154 22.11 -0.55 -4.25
C ALA A 154 21.22 -1.47 -3.38
N PRO A 155 21.01 -1.18 -2.09
CA PRO A 155 19.99 -1.82 -1.28
C PRO A 155 18.61 -1.77 -1.95
N ARG A 156 17.78 -2.78 -1.71
CA ARG A 156 16.39 -2.78 -2.18
C ARG A 156 15.45 -2.98 -0.98
N PRO A 157 14.83 -1.91 -0.46
CA PRO A 157 14.89 -0.52 -0.91
C PRO A 157 16.14 0.23 -0.41
N VAL A 158 16.46 1.38 -1.03
CA VAL A 158 17.52 2.31 -0.59
C VAL A 158 17.08 3.22 0.54
N THR A 159 15.77 3.43 0.69
CA THR A 159 15.21 4.30 1.74
C THR A 159 14.77 3.48 2.96
N ARG A 160 14.95 4.08 4.13
CA ARG A 160 14.70 3.50 5.45
C ARG A 160 13.36 3.93 6.02
N SER A 161 13.16 5.24 6.18
CA SER A 161 11.99 5.84 6.80
C SER A 161 11.39 6.90 5.88
N GLY A 162 10.08 7.10 5.93
CA GLY A 162 9.41 8.21 5.28
C GLY A 162 8.33 8.84 6.15
N ALA A 163 8.13 10.15 6.00
CA ALA A 163 7.09 10.91 6.68
C ALA A 163 6.53 12.01 5.79
N ILE A 164 5.30 12.43 6.09
CA ILE A 164 4.56 13.41 5.29
C ILE A 164 4.18 14.59 6.18
N LEU A 165 4.53 15.80 5.75
CA LEU A 165 4.07 17.06 6.34
C LEU A 165 3.12 17.76 5.37
N THR A 166 1.87 18.01 5.78
CA THR A 166 0.90 18.76 4.97
C THR A 166 0.79 20.22 5.42
N VAL A 167 0.94 21.15 4.48
CA VAL A 167 0.78 22.59 4.75
C VAL A 167 -0.64 23.02 4.36
N LEU A 168 -1.41 23.45 5.36
CA LEU A 168 -2.82 23.83 5.20
C LEU A 168 -3.02 25.35 5.35
N PRO A 169 -4.09 25.92 4.79
CA PRO A 169 -4.43 27.33 5.01
C PRO A 169 -5.04 27.59 6.39
N ALA A 170 -5.55 26.55 7.06
CA ALA A 170 -6.14 26.59 8.39
C ALA A 170 -6.00 25.21 9.07
N ALA A 171 -6.20 25.15 10.39
CA ALA A 171 -6.15 23.90 11.14
C ALA A 171 -7.19 22.90 10.60
N ALA A 172 -6.78 21.63 10.46
CA ALA A 172 -7.71 20.57 10.08
C ALA A 172 -8.70 20.28 11.23
N PRO A 173 -9.98 19.98 10.95
CA PRO A 173 -10.90 19.50 11.98
C PRO A 173 -10.38 18.23 12.66
N ALA A 174 -10.62 18.07 13.96
CA ALA A 174 -10.22 16.88 14.71
C ALA A 174 -10.81 15.60 14.08
N GLY A 175 -9.99 14.56 13.94
CA GLY A 175 -10.39 13.29 13.32
C GLY A 175 -10.37 13.29 11.78
N SER A 176 -9.85 14.35 11.16
CA SER A 176 -9.73 14.41 9.69
C SER A 176 -8.68 13.43 9.18
N PHE A 177 -8.96 12.80 8.03
CA PHE A 177 -7.96 12.10 7.25
C PHE A 177 -7.03 13.10 6.55
N ARG A 178 -5.80 12.67 6.29
CA ARG A 178 -4.85 13.47 5.51
C ARG A 178 -5.31 13.49 4.04
N PRO A 179 -5.29 14.65 3.35
CA PRO A 179 -5.45 14.66 1.90
C PRO A 179 -4.31 13.90 1.21
N PRO A 180 -4.47 13.42 -0.03
CA PRO A 180 -3.41 12.68 -0.71
C PRO A 180 -2.11 13.48 -0.79
N TYR A 181 -0.97 12.84 -0.61
CA TYR A 181 0.33 13.53 -0.64
C TYR A 181 0.78 13.88 -2.06
N CYS A 182 0.34 13.11 -3.07
CA CYS A 182 0.49 13.42 -4.48
C CYS A 182 -0.53 14.47 -4.96
N GLY A 183 -0.22 15.14 -6.07
CA GLY A 183 -1.11 16.11 -6.71
C GLY A 183 -1.21 17.46 -5.99
N ALA A 184 -1.97 18.39 -6.55
CA ALA A 184 -2.11 19.75 -6.04
C ALA A 184 -3.31 19.94 -5.10
N ASP A 185 -4.33 19.08 -5.16
CA ASP A 185 -5.46 19.16 -4.24
C ASP A 185 -5.02 18.67 -2.84
N LYS A 186 -5.18 19.55 -1.85
CA LYS A 186 -4.93 19.28 -0.42
C LYS A 186 -6.13 19.65 0.43
N THR A 187 -7.32 19.62 -0.16
CA THR A 187 -8.57 19.84 0.55
C THR A 187 -8.79 18.72 1.56
N VAL A 188 -8.99 19.08 2.83
CA VAL A 188 -9.33 18.13 3.88
C VAL A 188 -10.81 17.74 3.73
N ARG A 189 -11.05 16.65 3.01
CA ARG A 189 -12.40 16.23 2.59
C ARG A 189 -13.10 15.29 3.56
N PHE A 190 -12.35 14.48 4.30
CA PHE A 190 -12.88 13.31 5.00
C PHE A 190 -12.54 13.32 6.48
N ASN A 191 -13.46 12.80 7.31
CA ASN A 191 -13.29 12.66 8.74
C ASN A 191 -13.74 11.27 9.22
N VAL A 192 -13.14 10.73 10.29
CA VAL A 192 -13.50 9.41 10.82
C VAL A 192 -14.94 9.29 11.27
N LYS A 193 -15.58 10.41 11.63
CA LYS A 193 -17.01 10.41 11.99
C LYS A 193 -17.93 10.14 10.78
N ASP A 194 -17.42 10.34 9.56
CA ASP A 194 -18.18 10.17 8.32
C ASP A 194 -18.09 8.75 7.77
N LEU A 195 -17.32 7.86 8.41
CA LEU A 195 -17.16 6.47 7.99
C LEU A 195 -18.48 5.69 8.05
N ASP A 196 -18.86 5.11 6.91
CA ASP A 196 -20.00 4.21 6.77
C ASP A 196 -19.66 2.81 7.31
N ARG A 197 -19.75 2.65 8.62
CA ARG A 197 -19.51 1.37 9.28
C ARG A 197 -20.53 0.29 8.89
N SER A 198 -21.65 0.64 8.24
CA SER A 198 -22.60 -0.36 7.74
C SER A 198 -22.04 -1.21 6.58
N GLN A 199 -20.96 -0.76 5.94
CA GLN A 199 -20.25 -1.55 4.94
C GLN A 199 -19.47 -2.73 5.57
N LEU A 200 -19.19 -2.68 6.87
CA LEU A 200 -18.43 -3.70 7.58
C LEU A 200 -19.37 -4.72 8.21
N LEU A 201 -18.92 -5.97 8.22
CA LEU A 201 -19.65 -7.07 8.82
C LEU A 201 -19.11 -7.34 10.24
N ASN A 202 -19.75 -8.27 10.95
CA ASN A 202 -19.31 -8.81 12.24
C ASN A 202 -19.26 -10.33 12.17
N LEU A 203 -18.49 -10.83 11.21
CA LEU A 203 -18.31 -12.26 10.94
C LEU A 203 -17.59 -12.93 12.12
N VAL A 204 -17.85 -14.21 12.31
CA VAL A 204 -17.15 -14.99 13.34
C VAL A 204 -15.68 -15.16 12.92
N PRO A 205 -14.70 -14.80 13.78
CA PRO A 205 -13.30 -15.02 13.48
C PRO A 205 -12.99 -16.51 13.29
N PRO A 206 -12.40 -16.94 12.16
CA PRO A 206 -11.97 -18.34 11.99
C PRO A 206 -10.77 -18.69 12.90
N PRO A 207 -10.51 -19.99 13.12
CA PRO A 207 -9.25 -20.46 13.68
C PRO A 207 -8.05 -19.93 12.86
N GLY A 208 -6.97 -19.56 13.55
CA GLY A 208 -5.77 -19.02 12.89
C GLY A 208 -5.92 -17.59 12.37
N THR A 209 -6.92 -16.84 12.84
CA THR A 209 -7.02 -15.39 12.61
C THR A 209 -5.72 -14.70 13.10
N PRO A 210 -5.03 -13.92 12.26
CA PRO A 210 -3.81 -13.20 12.66
C PRO A 210 -4.14 -12.10 13.66
N ASP A 211 -3.15 -11.69 14.48
CA ASP A 211 -3.32 -10.58 15.42
C ASP A 211 -3.70 -9.29 14.66
N PRO A 212 -4.91 -8.74 14.87
CA PRO A 212 -5.33 -7.53 14.17
C PRO A 212 -4.43 -6.33 14.49
N ARG A 213 -3.91 -6.22 15.72
CA ARG A 213 -3.02 -5.11 16.10
C ARG A 213 -1.68 -5.22 15.38
N GLU A 214 -1.15 -6.43 15.21
CA GLU A 214 0.05 -6.66 14.40
C GLU A 214 -0.17 -6.26 12.94
N GLN A 215 -1.29 -6.64 12.35
CA GLN A 215 -1.60 -6.23 10.98
C GLN A 215 -1.78 -4.71 10.86
N ALA A 216 -2.49 -4.06 11.80
CA ALA A 216 -2.63 -2.61 11.86
C ALA A 216 -1.27 -1.88 11.94
N ARG A 217 -0.35 -2.37 12.79
CA ARG A 217 1.01 -1.80 12.93
C ARG A 217 1.80 -1.83 11.62
N ARG A 218 1.56 -2.79 10.72
CA ARG A 218 2.25 -2.86 9.42
C ARG A 218 1.80 -1.77 8.43
N MET A 219 0.72 -1.05 8.73
CA MET A 219 0.21 0.10 7.98
C MET A 219 0.14 1.37 8.82
N SER A 220 0.77 1.40 10.00
CA SER A 220 0.70 2.56 10.91
C SER A 220 1.63 3.71 10.50
N ARG A 221 2.44 3.53 9.46
CA ARG A 221 3.30 4.55 8.85
C ARG A 221 2.81 4.80 7.43
N PRO A 222 2.95 6.01 6.87
CA PRO A 222 2.49 6.31 5.52
C PRO A 222 3.20 5.42 4.50
N TRP A 223 2.42 4.79 3.62
CA TRP A 223 2.93 4.03 2.50
C TRP A 223 3.16 4.97 1.32
N ILE A 224 4.43 5.15 0.95
CA ILE A 224 4.85 6.09 -0.10
C ILE A 224 5.08 5.30 -1.39
N ASP A 225 4.00 5.09 -2.15
CA ASP A 225 3.87 4.15 -3.29
C ASP A 225 3.69 4.87 -4.64
N HIS A 226 4.22 6.09 -4.79
CA HIS A 226 3.97 6.94 -5.98
C HIS A 226 4.91 6.69 -7.16
N VAL A 227 6.07 6.08 -6.92
CA VAL A 227 7.06 5.84 -7.98
C VAL A 227 6.62 4.68 -8.86
N HIS A 228 6.62 4.91 -10.17
CA HIS A 228 6.00 4.02 -11.14
C HIS A 228 6.67 2.64 -11.25
N GLU A 229 5.84 1.61 -11.39
CA GLU A 229 6.22 0.19 -11.54
C GLU A 229 7.28 -0.34 -10.55
N TYR A 230 8.18 -1.21 -11.02
CA TYR A 230 9.17 -1.92 -10.22
C TYR A 230 10.20 -1.00 -9.57
N ALA A 231 10.32 0.25 -10.06
CA ALA A 231 11.19 1.26 -9.50
C ALA A 231 10.71 1.69 -8.10
N GLY A 232 9.41 1.66 -7.83
CA GLY A 232 8.85 1.89 -6.48
C GLY A 232 9.49 0.96 -5.43
N ALA A 233 9.69 -0.31 -5.77
CA ALA A 233 10.34 -1.28 -4.89
C ALA A 233 11.81 -0.95 -4.53
N MET A 234 12.44 0.01 -5.22
CA MET A 234 13.76 0.52 -4.84
C MET A 234 13.68 1.66 -3.81
N VAL A 235 12.54 2.36 -3.69
CA VAL A 235 12.40 3.60 -2.90
C VAL A 235 11.31 3.55 -1.83
N HIS A 236 10.56 2.46 -1.72
CA HIS A 236 9.62 2.25 -0.60
C HIS A 236 10.39 2.23 0.72
N PRO A 237 10.10 3.10 1.70
CA PRO A 237 10.87 3.12 2.94
C PRO A 237 10.67 1.83 3.73
N SER A 238 11.75 1.09 3.98
CA SER A 238 11.71 -0.28 4.53
C SER A 238 11.07 -0.40 5.91
N GLU A 239 11.10 0.66 6.72
CA GLU A 239 10.44 0.67 8.02
C GLU A 239 8.95 1.05 7.93
N ASN A 240 8.50 1.63 6.81
CA ASN A 240 7.11 2.03 6.60
C ASN A 240 6.28 0.91 5.96
N MET A 241 6.85 0.25 4.96
CA MET A 241 6.11 -0.64 4.08
C MET A 241 7.02 -1.71 3.45
N PRO A 242 6.48 -2.87 3.03
CA PRO A 242 7.23 -3.79 2.19
C PRO A 242 7.60 -3.15 0.85
N ASN A 243 8.70 -3.60 0.27
CA ASN A 243 9.13 -3.13 -1.04
C ASN A 243 8.48 -3.89 -2.21
N TYR A 244 8.00 -5.13 -2.01
CA TYR A 244 7.44 -5.95 -3.09
C TYR A 244 5.91 -6.00 -3.05
N GLY A 245 5.28 -5.85 -4.22
CA GLY A 245 3.83 -5.72 -4.36
C GLY A 245 3.04 -6.90 -3.79
N ARG A 246 3.54 -8.13 -3.95
CA ARG A 246 2.96 -9.32 -3.30
C ARG A 246 2.84 -9.15 -1.78
N ASP A 247 3.91 -8.72 -1.12
CA ASP A 247 3.94 -8.63 0.34
C ASP A 247 3.05 -7.49 0.85
N MET A 248 2.97 -6.40 0.09
CA MET A 248 2.00 -5.34 0.32
C MET A 248 0.56 -5.85 0.16
N ALA A 249 0.28 -6.59 -0.91
CA ALA A 249 -1.04 -7.16 -1.18
C ALA A 249 -1.48 -8.14 -0.09
N HIS A 250 -0.57 -8.92 0.49
CA HIS A 250 -0.89 -9.77 1.64
C HIS A 250 -1.32 -8.97 2.87
N ILE A 251 -0.62 -7.88 3.20
CA ILE A 251 -1.01 -6.99 4.31
C ILE A 251 -2.39 -6.43 4.06
N VAL A 252 -2.58 -5.76 2.91
CA VAL A 252 -3.84 -5.11 2.58
C VAL A 252 -4.97 -6.14 2.55
N GLY A 253 -4.75 -7.32 1.96
CA GLY A 253 -5.72 -8.41 1.91
C GLY A 253 -6.10 -8.92 3.30
N HIS A 254 -5.13 -9.08 4.22
CA HIS A 254 -5.41 -9.45 5.61
C HIS A 254 -6.24 -8.39 6.33
N LEU A 255 -5.85 -7.11 6.28
CA LEU A 255 -6.64 -6.04 6.90
C LEU A 255 -8.06 -6.00 6.32
N SER A 256 -8.19 -6.15 5.01
CA SER A 256 -9.47 -6.11 4.29
C SER A 256 -10.42 -7.23 4.72
N LEU A 257 -9.90 -8.38 5.14
CA LEU A 257 -10.72 -9.46 5.70
C LEU A 257 -10.97 -9.26 7.21
N LEU A 258 -9.96 -8.79 7.96
CA LEU A 258 -10.06 -8.56 9.40
C LEU A 258 -11.13 -7.51 9.76
N VAL A 259 -11.30 -6.45 8.94
CA VAL A 259 -12.32 -5.41 9.20
C VAL A 259 -13.76 -5.95 9.20
N HIS A 260 -14.00 -7.09 8.56
CA HIS A 260 -15.30 -7.77 8.57
C HIS A 260 -15.53 -8.69 9.77
N LEU A 261 -14.53 -8.92 10.61
CA LEU A 261 -14.65 -9.79 11.77
C LEU A 261 -15.26 -9.08 12.98
N ASP A 262 -15.91 -9.85 13.83
CA ASP A 262 -16.29 -9.45 15.18
C ASP A 262 -15.06 -9.49 16.10
N LEU A 263 -14.32 -8.37 16.16
CA LEU A 263 -13.06 -8.26 16.90
C LEU A 263 -13.25 -8.40 18.42
N ALA A 264 -14.46 -8.21 18.95
CA ALA A 264 -14.74 -8.43 20.37
C ALA A 264 -14.57 -9.90 20.78
N LYS A 265 -14.58 -10.83 19.81
CA LYS A 265 -14.34 -12.26 20.02
C LYS A 265 -12.85 -12.64 19.97
N LEU A 266 -11.96 -11.70 19.68
CA LEU A 266 -10.52 -11.93 19.63
C LEU A 266 -9.83 -11.51 20.94
N PRO A 267 -8.70 -12.14 21.30
CA PRO A 267 -7.90 -11.72 22.45
C PRO A 267 -7.57 -10.22 22.40
N GLY A 268 -7.77 -9.53 23.53
CA GLY A 268 -7.47 -8.10 23.66
C GLY A 268 -8.44 -7.15 22.93
N ALA A 269 -9.52 -7.69 22.31
CA ALA A 269 -10.64 -6.97 21.71
C ALA A 269 -10.23 -5.64 21.03
N PRO A 270 -9.41 -5.70 19.95
CA PRO A 270 -8.89 -4.48 19.31
C PRO A 270 -10.00 -3.61 18.75
N ASP A 271 -9.79 -2.29 18.78
CA ASP A 271 -10.71 -1.36 18.15
C ASP A 271 -10.61 -1.54 16.63
N LYS A 272 -11.75 -1.76 15.99
CA LYS A 272 -11.86 -1.88 14.53
C LYS A 272 -11.34 -0.63 13.81
N SER A 273 -11.37 0.53 14.47
CA SER A 273 -10.79 1.77 13.95
C SER A 273 -9.28 1.66 13.67
N GLU A 274 -8.54 0.85 14.45
CA GLU A 274 -7.10 0.61 14.26
C GLU A 274 -6.78 -0.04 12.90
N LEU A 275 -7.73 -0.79 12.33
CA LEU A 275 -7.60 -1.42 11.02
C LEU A 275 -8.17 -0.54 9.90
N VAL A 276 -9.33 0.06 10.15
CA VAL A 276 -10.09 0.81 9.13
C VAL A 276 -9.37 2.11 8.76
N VAL A 277 -8.87 2.86 9.74
CA VAL A 277 -8.24 4.16 9.49
C VAL A 277 -7.03 4.07 8.55
N PRO A 278 -6.02 3.22 8.78
CA PRO A 278 -4.87 3.13 7.87
C PRO A 278 -5.26 2.60 6.48
N LEU A 279 -6.22 1.66 6.40
CA LEU A 279 -6.68 1.13 5.12
C LEU A 279 -7.44 2.18 4.29
N VAL A 280 -8.29 3.00 4.93
CA VAL A 280 -8.95 4.14 4.29
C VAL A 280 -7.93 5.19 3.84
N GLN A 281 -6.95 5.54 4.68
CA GLN A 281 -5.92 6.50 4.31
C GLN A 281 -5.11 6.02 3.10
N TYR A 282 -4.75 4.73 3.05
CA TYR A 282 -4.05 4.17 1.89
C TYR A 282 -4.89 4.24 0.60
N GLY A 283 -6.20 4.02 0.70
CA GLY A 283 -7.13 4.22 -0.41
C GLY A 283 -7.20 5.67 -0.89
N ILE A 284 -7.23 6.64 0.03
CA ILE A 284 -7.17 8.09 -0.28
C ILE A 284 -5.86 8.42 -1.02
N ASP A 285 -4.72 7.94 -0.53
CA ASP A 285 -3.43 8.20 -1.17
C ASP A 285 -3.32 7.57 -2.55
N SER A 286 -3.80 6.33 -2.71
CA SER A 286 -3.84 5.66 -4.00
C SER A 286 -4.76 6.38 -4.99
N ALA A 287 -5.92 6.87 -4.55
CA ALA A 287 -6.77 7.70 -5.40
C ALA A 287 -6.03 8.97 -5.87
N GLY A 288 -5.33 9.66 -4.97
CA GLY A 288 -4.54 10.85 -5.34
C GLY A 288 -3.35 10.58 -6.26
N ILE A 289 -2.70 9.42 -6.15
CA ILE A 289 -1.67 8.98 -7.12
C ILE A 289 -2.31 8.77 -8.50
N ALA A 290 -3.45 8.08 -8.57
CA ALA A 290 -4.17 7.85 -9.82
C ALA A 290 -4.64 9.17 -10.46
N ASP A 291 -5.20 10.09 -9.67
CA ASP A 291 -5.66 11.41 -10.12
C ASP A 291 -4.50 12.29 -10.63
N ALA A 292 -3.30 12.11 -10.08
CA ALA A 292 -2.07 12.73 -10.56
C ALA A 292 -1.47 12.05 -11.80
N GLY A 293 -2.20 11.12 -12.44
CA GLY A 293 -1.78 10.40 -13.65
C GLY A 293 -0.94 9.16 -13.41
N GLY A 294 -0.81 8.72 -12.15
CA GLY A 294 -0.15 7.47 -11.78
C GLY A 294 -0.98 6.23 -12.11
N GLY A 295 -0.36 5.07 -11.99
CA GLY A 295 -1.02 3.78 -12.16
C GLY A 295 -0.08 2.62 -11.84
N TRP A 296 -0.67 1.43 -11.73
CA TRP A 296 -0.01 0.20 -11.30
C TRP A 296 -0.22 -0.88 -12.36
N PRO A 297 0.39 -0.76 -13.55
CA PRO A 297 0.21 -1.73 -14.63
C PRO A 297 0.77 -3.10 -14.26
N ALA A 298 0.33 -4.14 -14.97
CA ALA A 298 0.80 -5.51 -14.76
C ALA A 298 2.32 -5.62 -14.96
N ASN A 299 3.06 -5.92 -13.89
CA ASN A 299 4.51 -6.12 -13.96
C ASN A 299 4.95 -7.21 -12.97
N GLY A 300 4.75 -8.47 -13.35
CA GLY A 300 5.08 -9.61 -12.49
C GLY A 300 4.22 -9.58 -11.22
N GLY A 301 4.85 -9.33 -10.06
CA GLY A 301 4.19 -9.19 -8.75
C GLY A 301 4.39 -7.81 -8.10
N HIS A 302 4.76 -6.79 -8.86
CA HIS A 302 5.09 -5.46 -8.31
C HIS A 302 3.87 -4.59 -8.01
N SER A 303 2.83 -4.66 -8.83
CA SER A 303 1.73 -3.67 -8.85
C SER A 303 0.41 -4.21 -8.27
N LEU A 304 0.40 -5.42 -7.71
CA LEU A 304 -0.79 -6.09 -7.20
C LEU A 304 -1.47 -5.33 -6.05
N GLY A 305 -2.80 -5.27 -6.05
CA GLY A 305 -3.58 -4.92 -4.85
C GLY A 305 -3.79 -3.43 -4.59
N ARG A 306 -3.65 -2.56 -5.60
CA ARG A 306 -3.87 -1.09 -5.44
C ARG A 306 -5.27 -0.64 -5.79
N LYS A 307 -6.03 -1.41 -6.58
CA LYS A 307 -7.40 -1.07 -6.92
C LYS A 307 -8.36 -1.20 -5.73
N TRP A 308 -8.19 -2.27 -4.94
CA TRP A 308 -9.07 -2.55 -3.81
C TRP A 308 -9.11 -1.44 -2.73
N PRO A 309 -7.98 -0.94 -2.20
CA PRO A 309 -7.99 0.12 -1.19
C PRO A 309 -8.76 1.37 -1.60
N ILE A 310 -8.67 1.76 -2.88
CA ILE A 310 -9.43 2.90 -3.43
C ILE A 310 -10.93 2.61 -3.32
N LEU A 311 -11.36 1.44 -3.81
CA LEU A 311 -12.76 1.05 -3.76
C LEU A 311 -13.29 0.93 -2.33
N PHE A 312 -12.49 0.34 -1.44
CA PHE A 312 -12.79 0.23 -0.02
C PHE A 312 -12.97 1.61 0.63
N ALA A 313 -12.03 2.54 0.40
CA ALA A 313 -12.13 3.92 0.90
C ALA A 313 -13.36 4.63 0.33
N GLY A 314 -13.65 4.47 -0.97
CA GLY A 314 -14.86 5.00 -1.60
C GLY A 314 -16.14 4.50 -0.94
N ALA A 315 -16.24 3.21 -0.65
CA ALA A 315 -17.38 2.63 0.05
C ALA A 315 -17.51 3.14 1.49
N MET A 316 -16.41 3.17 2.24
CA MET A 316 -16.39 3.65 3.62
C MET A 316 -16.68 5.14 3.74
N LEU A 317 -16.29 5.97 2.77
CA LEU A 317 -16.46 7.42 2.80
C LEU A 317 -17.66 7.91 1.99
N LYS A 318 -18.39 7.00 1.33
CA LYS A 318 -19.47 7.30 0.37
C LYS A 318 -19.00 8.24 -0.75
N ASP A 319 -17.74 8.13 -1.14
CA ASP A 319 -17.13 8.98 -2.16
C ASP A 319 -17.38 8.40 -3.56
N ARG A 320 -18.11 9.15 -4.39
CA ARG A 320 -18.51 8.69 -5.73
C ARG A 320 -17.33 8.55 -6.70
N HIS A 321 -16.29 9.35 -6.54
CA HIS A 321 -15.11 9.30 -7.41
C HIS A 321 -14.35 7.99 -7.18
N MET A 322 -13.99 7.68 -5.92
CA MET A 322 -13.31 6.44 -5.56
C MET A 322 -14.16 5.20 -5.79
N LEU A 323 -15.50 5.26 -5.60
CA LEU A 323 -16.40 4.16 -5.96
C LEU A 323 -16.41 3.88 -7.48
N ALA A 324 -16.12 4.88 -8.31
CA ALA A 324 -16.08 4.72 -9.76
C ALA A 324 -14.73 4.18 -10.29
N VAL A 325 -13.81 3.74 -9.41
CA VAL A 325 -12.45 3.28 -9.78
C VAL A 325 -12.45 2.20 -10.87
N GLY A 326 -13.48 1.34 -10.94
CA GLY A 326 -13.63 0.33 -12.00
C GLY A 326 -13.83 0.89 -13.41
N THR A 327 -14.05 2.20 -13.56
CA THR A 327 -14.25 2.90 -14.84
C THR A 327 -13.13 3.87 -15.18
N TRP A 328 -12.15 4.03 -14.30
CA TRP A 328 -11.02 4.91 -14.52
C TRP A 328 -10.15 4.40 -15.68
N LYS A 329 -9.44 5.32 -16.33
CA LYS A 329 -8.40 4.98 -17.33
C LYS A 329 -7.10 4.49 -16.70
N THR A 330 -6.98 4.61 -15.38
CA THR A 330 -5.82 4.17 -14.60
C THR A 330 -5.58 2.68 -14.81
N ARG A 331 -4.31 2.32 -15.03
CA ARG A 331 -3.89 0.93 -15.20
C ARG A 331 -3.80 0.25 -13.84
N PHE A 332 -4.42 -0.92 -13.70
CA PHE A 332 -4.36 -1.75 -12.49
C PHE A 332 -3.96 -3.17 -12.83
N GLN A 333 -2.90 -3.68 -12.21
CA GLN A 333 -2.41 -5.04 -12.38
C GLN A 333 -3.48 -6.06 -12.05
N ASP A 334 -4.34 -5.75 -11.08
CA ASP A 334 -5.48 -6.58 -10.71
C ASP A 334 -6.37 -6.91 -11.92
N ASP A 335 -6.64 -5.93 -12.79
CA ASP A 335 -7.46 -6.13 -13.98
C ASP A 335 -6.63 -6.64 -15.17
N GLU A 336 -5.41 -6.14 -15.31
CA GLU A 336 -4.58 -6.40 -16.50
C GLU A 336 -4.00 -7.81 -16.57
N GLN A 337 -4.07 -8.58 -15.48
CA GLN A 337 -3.58 -9.95 -15.43
C GLN A 337 -4.67 -11.01 -15.44
N THR A 338 -5.94 -10.66 -15.23
CA THR A 338 -7.04 -11.65 -15.18
C THR A 338 -7.96 -11.48 -16.37
N PHE A 339 -8.35 -12.59 -17.01
CA PHE A 339 -9.11 -12.54 -18.26
C PHE A 339 -9.93 -13.81 -18.47
N TYR A 340 -10.88 -13.78 -19.41
CA TYR A 340 -11.48 -15.00 -19.95
C TYR A 340 -10.73 -15.41 -21.21
N VAL A 341 -10.33 -16.67 -21.30
CA VAL A 341 -9.73 -17.23 -22.53
C VAL A 341 -10.70 -17.02 -23.70
N THR A 342 -10.19 -16.50 -24.81
CA THR A 342 -10.99 -16.23 -26.01
C THR A 342 -10.54 -17.09 -27.20
N LYS A 343 -11.31 -17.07 -28.30
CA LYS A 343 -10.86 -17.64 -29.58
C LYS A 343 -9.53 -17.05 -30.04
N GLU A 344 -9.29 -15.78 -29.73
CA GLU A 344 -8.04 -15.10 -30.04
C GLU A 344 -6.88 -15.60 -29.18
N SER A 345 -7.12 -15.84 -27.87
CA SER A 345 -6.13 -16.46 -26.99
C SER A 345 -5.67 -17.82 -27.54
N VAL A 346 -6.61 -18.68 -27.94
CA VAL A 346 -6.33 -19.97 -28.59
C VAL A 346 -5.49 -19.78 -29.86
N ARG A 347 -5.94 -18.89 -30.76
CA ARG A 347 -5.23 -18.61 -32.02
C ARG A 347 -3.81 -18.11 -31.80
N ILE A 348 -3.59 -17.22 -30.83
CA ILE A 348 -2.27 -16.69 -30.48
C ILE A 348 -1.36 -17.82 -30.01
N THR A 349 -1.84 -18.66 -29.08
CA THR A 349 -1.02 -19.73 -28.48
C THR A 349 -0.64 -20.86 -29.46
N HIS A 350 -1.39 -21.03 -30.55
CA HIS A 350 -1.05 -21.97 -31.65
C HIS A 350 -0.23 -21.32 -32.78
N SER A 351 0.15 -20.05 -32.64
CA SER A 351 0.91 -19.32 -33.67
C SER A 351 2.40 -19.21 -33.31
N PRO A 352 3.27 -18.91 -34.30
CA PRO A 352 4.67 -18.59 -34.04
C PRO A 352 4.90 -17.36 -33.14
N LYS A 353 3.86 -16.55 -32.87
CA LYS A 353 3.95 -15.42 -31.94
C LYS A 353 3.96 -15.86 -30.47
N TRP A 354 3.44 -17.06 -30.17
CA TRP A 354 3.36 -17.55 -28.80
C TRP A 354 4.75 -17.64 -28.18
N LYS A 355 4.95 -16.88 -27.10
CA LYS A 355 6.24 -16.71 -26.45
C LYS A 355 6.04 -16.68 -24.93
N PRO A 356 5.61 -17.81 -24.34
CA PRO A 356 5.42 -17.89 -22.89
C PRO A 356 6.76 -17.67 -22.18
N ASP A 357 6.70 -17.28 -20.90
CA ASP A 357 7.88 -17.06 -20.08
C ASP A 357 8.86 -18.25 -20.18
N SER A 358 10.13 -17.95 -20.45
CA SER A 358 11.14 -18.98 -20.69
C SER A 358 11.33 -19.91 -19.49
N ARG A 359 11.05 -19.41 -18.27
CA ARG A 359 11.17 -20.12 -16.99
C ARG A 359 9.97 -21.02 -16.70
N ALA A 360 8.88 -20.93 -17.48
CA ALA A 360 7.72 -21.80 -17.30
C ALA A 360 8.10 -23.26 -17.56
N GLN A 361 7.76 -24.15 -16.62
CA GLN A 361 8.04 -25.58 -16.72
C GLN A 361 6.98 -26.33 -17.55
N ASP A 362 5.75 -25.82 -17.57
CA ASP A 362 4.60 -26.41 -18.25
C ASP A 362 4.05 -25.46 -19.32
N LYS A 363 4.74 -25.37 -20.46
CA LYS A 363 4.27 -24.56 -21.60
C LYS A 363 3.18 -25.31 -22.34
N ALA A 364 1.94 -24.82 -22.28
CA ALA A 364 0.78 -25.40 -22.96
C ALA A 364 -0.05 -24.31 -23.65
N PRO A 365 -0.47 -24.52 -24.91
CA PRO A 365 -1.38 -23.60 -25.57
C PRO A 365 -2.79 -23.68 -24.97
N TYR A 366 -3.61 -22.66 -25.21
CA TYR A 366 -5.04 -22.73 -24.95
C TYR A 366 -5.76 -23.49 -26.06
N GLU A 367 -6.72 -24.32 -25.68
CA GLU A 367 -7.52 -25.12 -26.60
C GLU A 367 -8.94 -24.56 -26.74
N ALA A 368 -9.68 -24.99 -27.76
CA ALA A 368 -11.07 -24.55 -27.97
C ALA A 368 -11.98 -24.80 -26.76
N ALA A 369 -11.71 -25.87 -25.99
CA ALA A 369 -12.43 -26.20 -24.76
C ALA A 369 -12.12 -25.27 -23.57
N ASP A 370 -11.07 -24.45 -23.67
CA ASP A 370 -10.72 -23.47 -22.65
C ASP A 370 -11.43 -22.12 -22.87
N ILE A 371 -12.13 -21.90 -23.99
CA ILE A 371 -12.84 -20.62 -24.23
C ILE A 371 -13.85 -20.35 -23.10
N GLY A 372 -13.78 -19.14 -22.53
CA GLY A 372 -14.59 -18.73 -21.38
C GLY A 372 -13.98 -19.08 -20.01
N LEU A 373 -12.88 -19.85 -19.98
CA LEU A 373 -12.15 -20.16 -18.76
C LEU A 373 -11.57 -18.86 -18.15
N PRO A 374 -11.84 -18.52 -16.89
CA PRO A 374 -11.16 -17.43 -16.21
C PRO A 374 -9.70 -17.83 -15.97
N ASP A 375 -8.75 -17.10 -16.54
CA ASP A 375 -7.30 -17.37 -16.43
C ASP A 375 -6.53 -16.10 -16.04
N TRP A 376 -5.23 -16.30 -15.84
CA TRP A 376 -4.27 -15.29 -15.48
C TRP A 376 -3.07 -15.32 -16.42
N GLY A 377 -2.55 -14.13 -16.73
CA GLY A 377 -1.38 -13.92 -17.56
C GLY A 377 -0.55 -12.78 -17.00
N ILE A 378 0.78 -12.93 -17.00
CA ILE A 378 1.71 -11.98 -16.35
C ILE A 378 1.52 -10.54 -16.81
N ARG A 379 1.14 -10.34 -18.08
CA ARG A 379 0.99 -9.05 -18.76
C ARG A 379 -0.14 -9.11 -19.80
N HIS A 380 -1.20 -9.87 -19.53
CA HIS A 380 -2.25 -10.22 -20.50
C HIS A 380 -2.75 -9.00 -21.30
N ALA A 381 -3.02 -7.88 -20.62
CA ALA A 381 -3.58 -6.68 -21.25
C ALA A 381 -2.74 -6.07 -22.40
N TYR A 382 -1.43 -6.30 -22.44
CA TYR A 382 -0.55 -5.70 -23.45
C TYR A 382 0.49 -6.65 -24.04
N GLN A 383 0.60 -7.87 -23.51
CA GLN A 383 1.47 -8.91 -24.01
C GLN A 383 0.79 -10.30 -23.97
N PRO A 384 -0.39 -10.46 -24.61
CA PRO A 384 -1.16 -11.70 -24.55
C PRO A 384 -0.43 -12.90 -25.19
N GLU A 385 0.59 -12.67 -26.02
CA GLU A 385 1.42 -13.74 -26.57
C GLU A 385 2.31 -14.45 -25.54
N ALA A 386 2.48 -13.86 -24.35
CA ALA A 386 3.17 -14.47 -23.22
C ALA A 386 2.25 -15.33 -22.35
N ASP A 387 0.94 -15.33 -22.61
CA ASP A 387 -0.01 -16.13 -21.84
C ASP A 387 0.28 -17.62 -22.00
N ASN A 388 0.10 -18.36 -20.92
CA ASN A 388 0.37 -19.79 -20.86
C ASN A 388 -0.72 -20.48 -20.04
N ARG A 389 -1.34 -21.50 -20.65
CA ARG A 389 -2.35 -22.33 -20.00
C ARG A 389 -1.76 -23.11 -18.82
N GLY A 390 -0.46 -23.39 -18.86
CA GLY A 390 0.28 -24.03 -17.78
C GLY A 390 0.04 -23.38 -16.42
N TRP A 391 -0.28 -24.21 -15.43
CA TRP A 391 -0.52 -23.72 -14.08
C TRP A 391 0.77 -23.28 -13.39
N ARG A 392 1.91 -23.94 -13.65
CA ARG A 392 3.22 -23.56 -13.07
C ARG A 392 3.90 -22.43 -13.83
N THR A 393 3.10 -21.56 -14.45
CA THR A 393 3.57 -20.31 -15.07
C THR A 393 4.14 -19.37 -14.01
N PRO A 394 5.36 -18.81 -14.21
CA PRO A 394 5.98 -17.89 -13.28
C PRO A 394 5.07 -16.71 -12.91
N TYR A 395 5.14 -16.31 -11.64
CA TYR A 395 4.33 -15.25 -11.03
C TYR A 395 2.83 -15.53 -10.86
N ARG A 396 2.30 -16.65 -11.36
CA ARG A 396 0.89 -17.01 -11.12
C ARG A 396 0.61 -17.18 -9.62
N ASP A 397 1.44 -17.95 -8.94
CA ASP A 397 1.38 -18.20 -7.50
C ASP A 397 1.65 -16.93 -6.67
N ILE A 398 2.62 -16.12 -7.09
CA ILE A 398 2.94 -14.82 -6.48
C ILE A 398 1.73 -13.89 -6.44
N ASN A 399 0.94 -13.83 -7.52
CA ASN A 399 -0.22 -12.95 -7.56
C ASN A 399 -1.47 -13.60 -6.97
N GLY A 400 -1.69 -14.87 -7.28
CA GLY A 400 -2.80 -15.66 -6.77
C GLY A 400 -2.81 -15.85 -5.25
N SER A 401 -1.68 -15.60 -4.57
CA SER A 401 -1.60 -15.65 -3.11
C SER A 401 -2.42 -14.59 -2.40
N ALA A 402 -2.71 -13.45 -3.04
CA ALA A 402 -3.47 -12.34 -2.44
C ALA A 402 -4.80 -12.03 -3.15
N ILE A 403 -4.94 -12.33 -4.45
CA ILE A 403 -6.17 -12.12 -5.23
C ILE A 403 -7.44 -12.61 -4.50
N PRO A 404 -7.48 -13.83 -3.90
CA PRO A 404 -8.67 -14.32 -3.21
C PRO A 404 -9.13 -13.44 -2.04
N ALA A 405 -8.20 -12.77 -1.34
CA ALA A 405 -8.55 -11.91 -0.22
C ALA A 405 -9.33 -10.67 -0.68
N PHE A 406 -8.89 -10.03 -1.77
CA PHE A 406 -9.56 -8.86 -2.33
C PHE A 406 -10.89 -9.21 -2.98
N ALA A 407 -10.95 -10.31 -3.75
CA ALA A 407 -12.20 -10.79 -4.32
C ALA A 407 -13.24 -11.08 -3.22
N LEU A 408 -12.82 -11.73 -2.13
CA LEU A 408 -13.68 -12.01 -0.98
C LEU A 408 -14.14 -10.74 -0.28
N ALA A 409 -13.24 -9.81 0.03
CA ALA A 409 -13.59 -8.55 0.69
C ALA A 409 -14.56 -7.70 -0.16
N ALA A 410 -14.29 -7.56 -1.46
CA ALA A 410 -15.17 -6.86 -2.39
C ALA A 410 -16.55 -7.53 -2.51
N GLY A 411 -16.60 -8.87 -2.54
CA GLY A 411 -17.85 -9.62 -2.54
C GLY A 411 -18.66 -9.44 -1.24
N LEU A 412 -18.01 -9.50 -0.08
CA LEU A 412 -18.63 -9.28 1.23
C LEU A 412 -19.22 -7.87 1.39
N MET A 413 -18.60 -6.86 0.78
CA MET A 413 -19.12 -5.49 0.74
C MET A 413 -20.15 -5.24 -0.38
N GLY A 414 -20.42 -6.23 -1.24
CA GLY A 414 -21.30 -6.06 -2.39
C GLY A 414 -20.74 -5.15 -3.49
N ARG A 415 -19.41 -4.99 -3.57
CA ARG A 415 -18.70 -4.04 -4.44
C ARG A 415 -18.14 -4.64 -5.73
N ARG A 416 -18.50 -5.88 -6.07
CA ARG A 416 -18.10 -6.55 -7.31
C ARG A 416 -18.43 -5.73 -8.57
N LYS A 417 -19.62 -5.11 -8.61
CA LYS A 417 -20.03 -4.25 -9.74
C LYS A 417 -19.18 -2.99 -9.85
N ASP A 418 -18.87 -2.36 -8.72
CA ASP A 418 -18.03 -1.16 -8.66
C ASP A 418 -16.58 -1.45 -9.06
N TRP A 419 -16.09 -2.69 -8.82
CA TRP A 419 -14.81 -3.16 -9.33
C TRP A 419 -14.80 -3.25 -10.86
N ASN A 420 -15.91 -3.65 -11.48
CA ASN A 420 -16.08 -3.68 -12.94
C ASN A 420 -15.05 -4.55 -13.71
N HIS A 421 -14.65 -5.70 -13.14
CA HIS A 421 -13.78 -6.66 -13.82
C HIS A 421 -14.09 -8.11 -13.38
N GLU A 422 -15.13 -8.68 -13.97
CA GLU A 422 -15.63 -10.02 -13.64
C GLU A 422 -14.58 -11.15 -13.71
N PRO A 423 -13.63 -11.18 -14.68
CA PRO A 423 -12.58 -12.21 -14.71
C PRO A 423 -11.77 -12.32 -13.42
N TYR A 424 -11.59 -11.20 -12.68
CA TYR A 424 -10.86 -11.20 -11.42
C TYR A 424 -11.48 -12.14 -10.38
N PHE A 425 -12.80 -12.03 -10.21
CA PHE A 425 -13.55 -12.77 -9.20
C PHE A 425 -13.65 -14.24 -9.55
N ASP A 426 -13.90 -14.55 -10.82
CA ASP A 426 -13.99 -15.93 -11.29
C ASP A 426 -12.61 -16.61 -11.28
N TYR A 427 -11.54 -15.87 -11.59
CA TYR A 427 -10.18 -16.36 -11.44
C TYR A 427 -9.81 -16.62 -9.98
N ALA A 428 -10.24 -15.77 -9.04
CA ALA A 428 -10.03 -16.01 -7.61
C ALA A 428 -10.63 -17.36 -7.17
N VAL A 429 -11.84 -17.69 -7.63
CA VAL A 429 -12.48 -18.99 -7.37
C VAL A 429 -11.66 -20.13 -7.95
N ARG A 430 -11.26 -20.02 -9.23
CA ARG A 430 -10.42 -21.04 -9.88
C ARG A 430 -9.09 -21.22 -9.14
N HIS A 431 -8.42 -20.13 -8.77
CA HIS A 431 -7.15 -20.17 -8.07
C HIS A 431 -7.25 -20.88 -6.73
N MET A 432 -8.29 -20.60 -5.93
CA MET A 432 -8.50 -21.29 -4.66
C MET A 432 -8.76 -22.80 -4.83
N ALA A 433 -9.46 -23.20 -5.90
CA ALA A 433 -9.67 -24.62 -6.21
C ALA A 433 -8.38 -25.32 -6.66
N GLU A 434 -7.60 -24.71 -7.56
CA GLU A 434 -6.38 -25.31 -8.13
C GLU A 434 -5.20 -25.32 -7.14
N SER A 435 -4.99 -24.23 -6.38
CA SER A 435 -3.94 -24.15 -5.36
C SER A 435 -4.05 -25.27 -4.31
N ARG A 436 -5.28 -25.66 -3.92
CA ARG A 436 -5.52 -26.80 -3.03
C ARG A 436 -5.09 -28.12 -3.64
N LYS A 437 -5.45 -28.39 -4.89
CA LYS A 437 -5.08 -29.62 -5.59
C LYS A 437 -3.56 -29.79 -5.67
N LEU A 438 -2.84 -28.68 -5.78
CA LEU A 438 -1.38 -28.67 -5.89
C LEU A 438 -0.65 -28.58 -4.54
N GLY A 439 -1.38 -28.56 -3.42
CA GLY A 439 -0.79 -28.41 -2.09
C GLY A 439 -0.14 -27.05 -1.83
N GLN A 440 -0.44 -26.03 -2.66
CA GLN A 440 0.05 -24.65 -2.51
C GLN A 440 -0.71 -23.93 -1.39
N THR A 441 -0.53 -24.41 -0.16
CA THR A 441 -1.25 -23.95 1.04
C THR A 441 -0.34 -23.25 2.05
N LYS A 442 0.97 -23.18 1.76
CA LYS A 442 2.00 -22.63 2.64
C LYS A 442 3.10 -21.92 1.84
N GLY A 443 3.78 -20.98 2.49
CA GLY A 443 4.85 -20.19 1.89
C GLY A 443 4.39 -18.80 1.45
N THR A 444 5.33 -17.97 1.01
CA THR A 444 5.07 -16.57 0.65
C THR A 444 4.25 -16.40 -0.62
N ASN A 445 4.22 -17.40 -1.50
CA ASN A 445 3.47 -17.38 -2.76
C ASN A 445 2.21 -18.26 -2.71
N ALA A 446 1.62 -18.41 -1.53
CA ALA A 446 0.38 -19.15 -1.34
C ALA A 446 -0.62 -18.30 -0.55
N PRO A 447 -1.94 -18.47 -0.78
CA PRO A 447 -2.93 -17.91 0.13
C PRO A 447 -2.62 -18.37 1.57
N SER A 448 -2.54 -17.41 2.48
CA SER A 448 -2.27 -17.72 3.89
C SER A 448 -3.35 -18.64 4.48
N PRO A 449 -3.07 -19.39 5.57
CA PRO A 449 -4.07 -20.17 6.28
C PRO A 449 -5.33 -19.36 6.66
N PHE A 450 -5.14 -18.09 7.04
CA PHE A 450 -6.24 -17.18 7.33
C PHE A 450 -7.12 -16.89 6.10
N ILE A 451 -6.52 -16.64 4.94
CA ILE A 451 -7.27 -16.45 3.67
C ILE A 451 -8.05 -17.72 3.32
N HIS A 452 -7.44 -18.90 3.46
CA HIS A 452 -8.14 -20.17 3.27
C HIS A 452 -9.34 -20.32 4.20
N ALA A 453 -9.17 -20.05 5.50
CA ALA A 453 -10.25 -20.19 6.48
C ALA A 453 -11.40 -19.18 6.25
N MET A 454 -11.06 -17.93 5.92
CA MET A 454 -12.05 -16.92 5.53
C MET A 454 -12.80 -17.32 4.26
N TRP A 455 -12.06 -17.83 3.26
CA TRP A 455 -12.66 -18.28 2.01
C TRP A 455 -13.63 -19.44 2.23
N ASP A 456 -13.23 -20.46 2.99
CA ASP A 456 -14.07 -21.62 3.27
C ASP A 456 -15.38 -21.26 3.95
N LEU A 457 -15.35 -20.31 4.88
CA LEU A 457 -16.54 -19.88 5.60
C LEU A 457 -17.44 -18.94 4.79
N TYR A 458 -16.85 -18.05 3.98
CA TYR A 458 -17.57 -16.85 3.54
C TYR A 458 -17.61 -16.61 2.02
N HIS A 459 -16.93 -17.40 1.18
CA HIS A 459 -16.93 -17.16 -0.27
C HIS A 459 -18.34 -17.27 -0.91
N LEU A 460 -19.18 -18.19 -0.43
CA LEU A 460 -20.57 -18.30 -0.90
C LEU A 460 -21.42 -17.10 -0.51
N GLN A 461 -21.27 -16.61 0.73
CA GLN A 461 -21.93 -15.38 1.19
C GLN A 461 -21.49 -14.16 0.37
N ALA A 462 -20.24 -14.15 -0.08
CA ALA A 462 -19.68 -13.12 -0.95
C ALA A 462 -20.08 -13.27 -2.44
N GLY A 463 -20.91 -14.26 -2.79
CA GLY A 463 -21.34 -14.51 -4.17
C GLY A 463 -20.23 -15.02 -5.09
N LEU A 464 -19.20 -15.66 -4.53
CA LEU A 464 -18.07 -16.22 -5.27
C LEU A 464 -18.30 -17.72 -5.47
N THR A 465 -18.88 -18.09 -6.61
CA THR A 465 -19.14 -19.48 -6.98
C THR A 465 -18.50 -19.80 -8.31
N ALA A 466 -18.07 -21.06 -8.50
CA ALA A 466 -17.63 -21.49 -9.81
C ALA A 466 -18.78 -21.36 -10.81
N LYS A 467 -18.52 -20.76 -11.97
CA LYS A 467 -19.52 -20.73 -13.04
C LYS A 467 -19.72 -22.14 -13.59
N PRO A 468 -20.97 -22.56 -13.88
CA PRO A 468 -21.22 -23.76 -14.68
C PRO A 468 -20.50 -23.60 -16.03
N LYS A 469 -19.85 -24.66 -16.49
CA LYS A 469 -19.28 -24.71 -17.84
C LYS A 469 -20.38 -24.71 -18.90
#